data_AF-A0A3P8KIY8-F1
#
_entry.id   AF-A0A3P8KIY8-F1
#
_cell.length_a   1.000
_cell.length_b   1.000
_cell.length_c   1.000
_cell.angle_alpha   90.00
_cell.angle_beta   90.00
_cell.angle_gamma   90.00
#
_symmetry.space_group_name_H-M   'P 1'
#
loop_
_entity.id
_entity.type
_entity.pdbx_description
1 polymer ?
#
loop_
_entity_poly.entity_id
_entity_poly.type
_entity_poly.pdbx_seq_one_letter_code
_entity_poly.pdbx_strand_id
1 'polypeptide(L)'
;MVSALYAVLGALLLIKFSFDVVRLRTQYHVGYGDGGFSELQVAIRVHGNAVEYLPIGLILLLFVEMNGAQKLDGASWRYPAYRRPVDALLRFPSPALQLASFRHERHLVRAGADGAR
;
A
#
# COMPACT_ATOMS: atom_id res chain seq x y z
N MET A 1 -22.28 0.16 -8.88
CA MET A 1 -21.16 1.01 -8.46
C MET A 1 -20.25 0.22 -7.55
N VAL A 2 -18.96 0.12 -7.88
CA VAL A 2 -18.01 -0.79 -7.20
C VAL A 2 -17.49 -0.15 -5.91
N SER A 3 -17.19 1.14 -5.92
CA SER A 3 -16.75 1.93 -4.76
C SER A 3 -17.73 1.84 -3.59
N ALA A 4 -19.03 1.88 -3.84
CA ALA A 4 -20.07 1.77 -2.81
C ALA A 4 -19.99 0.43 -2.05
N LEU A 5 -19.70 -0.68 -2.73
CA LEU A 5 -19.56 -1.99 -2.10
C LEU A 5 -18.32 -2.04 -1.20
N TYR A 6 -17.18 -1.55 -1.68
CA TYR A 6 -15.96 -1.44 -0.88
C TYR A 6 -16.13 -0.46 0.30
N ALA A 7 -16.90 0.61 0.13
CA ALA A 7 -17.18 1.57 1.19
C ALA A 7 -17.97 0.93 2.33
N VAL A 8 -19.02 0.17 2.02
CA VAL A 8 -19.81 -0.56 3.01
C VAL A 8 -18.97 -1.61 3.74
N LEU A 9 -18.17 -2.39 3.00
CA LEU A 9 -17.27 -3.38 3.62
C LEU A 9 -16.21 -2.72 4.50
N GLY A 10 -15.63 -1.60 4.05
CA GLY A 10 -14.66 -0.82 4.82
C GLY A 10 -15.28 -0.26 6.11
N ALA A 11 -16.51 0.24 6.04
CA ALA A 11 -17.24 0.73 7.22
C ALA A 11 -17.52 -0.40 8.24
N LEU A 12 -17.95 -1.58 7.77
CA LEU A 12 -18.16 -2.74 8.65
C LEU A 12 -16.86 -3.17 9.33
N LEU A 13 -15.74 -3.14 8.61
CA LEU A 13 -14.43 -3.48 9.14
C LEU A 13 -13.98 -2.48 10.22
N LEU A 14 -14.20 -1.18 9.99
CA LEU A 14 -13.92 -0.13 10.97
C LEU A 14 -14.74 -0.31 12.25
N ILE A 15 -16.03 -0.60 12.11
CA ILE A 15 -16.91 -0.88 13.25
C ILE A 15 -16.40 -2.06 14.05
N LYS A 16 -16.01 -3.16 13.38
CA LYS A 16 -15.43 -4.34 14.03
C LYS A 16 -14.17 -3.98 14.81
N PHE A 17 -13.26 -3.20 14.24
CA PHE A 17 -12.04 -2.78 14.93
C PHE A 17 -12.29 -1.83 16.09
N SER A 18 -13.30 -0.94 16.00
CA SER A 18 -13.71 -0.13 17.17
C SER A 18 -14.22 -1.01 18.31
N PHE A 19 -15.03 -2.03 18.02
CA PHE A 19 -15.50 -2.97 19.05
C PHE A 19 -14.34 -3.72 19.71
N ASP A 20 -13.34 -4.17 18.95
CA ASP A 20 -12.16 -4.83 19.50
C ASP A 20 -11.42 -3.91 20.49
N VAL A 21 -11.19 -2.64 20.14
CA VAL A 21 -10.52 -1.68 21.04
C VAL A 21 -11.34 -1.41 22.31
N VAL A 22 -12.65 -1.20 22.19
CA VAL A 22 -13.54 -0.96 23.35
C VAL A 22 -13.61 -2.18 24.27
N ARG A 23 -13.69 -3.38 23.69
CA ARG A 23 -13.68 -4.63 24.44
C ARG A 23 -12.38 -4.81 25.20
N LEU A 24 -11.23 -4.61 24.57
CA LEU A 24 -9.93 -4.73 25.25
C LEU A 24 -9.77 -3.66 26.34
N ARG A 25 -10.21 -2.41 26.13
CA ARG A 25 -10.18 -1.36 27.17
C ARG A 25 -11.01 -1.74 28.40
N THR A 26 -12.18 -2.32 28.17
CA THR A 26 -13.08 -2.76 29.23
C THR A 26 -12.49 -3.95 29.98
N GLN A 27 -11.88 -4.91 29.27
CA GLN A 27 -11.25 -6.08 29.87
C GLN A 27 -10.04 -5.70 30.75
N TYR A 28 -9.17 -4.83 30.24
CA TYR A 28 -7.97 -4.39 30.96
C TYR A 28 -8.21 -3.25 31.95
N HIS A 29 -9.44 -2.73 32.04
CA HIS A 29 -9.82 -1.60 32.90
C HIS A 29 -8.92 -0.37 32.73
N VAL A 30 -8.49 -0.10 31.49
CA VAL A 30 -7.57 1.01 31.17
C VAL A 30 -8.37 2.20 30.64
N GLY A 31 -8.39 3.29 31.41
CA GLY A 31 -9.08 4.53 31.03
C GLY A 31 -8.37 5.31 29.93
N TYR A 32 -7.04 5.41 29.97
CA TYR A 32 -6.22 6.17 29.02
C TYR A 32 -4.91 5.43 28.67
N GLY A 33 -4.49 5.56 27.41
CA GLY A 33 -3.30 4.86 26.89
C GLY A 33 -3.52 3.37 26.65
N ASP A 34 -2.43 2.60 26.70
CA ASP A 34 -2.35 1.15 26.55
C ASP A 34 -2.21 0.42 27.89
N GLY A 35 -2.03 1.15 29.00
CA GLY A 35 -1.97 0.60 30.35
C GLY A 35 -0.81 -0.38 30.58
N GLY A 36 0.19 -0.40 29.69
CA GLY A 36 1.29 -1.37 29.68
C GLY A 36 0.96 -2.72 29.03
N PHE A 37 -0.25 -2.90 28.47
CA PHE A 37 -0.65 -4.12 27.80
C PHE A 37 -0.39 -4.04 26.30
N SER A 38 0.53 -4.88 25.81
CA SER A 38 0.92 -4.93 24.39
C SER A 38 -0.27 -5.25 23.47
N GLU A 39 -1.23 -6.06 23.93
CA GLU A 39 -2.43 -6.42 23.16
C GLU A 39 -3.34 -5.23 22.88
N LEU A 40 -3.55 -4.37 23.89
CA LEU A 40 -4.34 -3.15 23.74
C LEU A 40 -3.62 -2.15 22.82
N GLN A 41 -2.29 -2.05 22.95
CA GLN A 41 -1.46 -1.22 22.07
C GLN A 41 -1.57 -1.65 20.61
N VAL A 42 -1.49 -2.95 20.33
CA VAL A 42 -1.64 -3.52 18.98
C VAL A 42 -3.04 -3.24 18.43
N ALA A 43 -4.09 -3.47 19.21
CA ALA A 43 -5.47 -3.21 18.78
C ALA A 43 -5.69 -1.73 18.42
N ILE A 44 -5.18 -0.80 19.23
CA ILE A 44 -5.25 0.64 18.97
C ILE A 44 -4.50 0.99 17.67
N ARG A 45 -3.30 0.44 17.45
CA ARG A 45 -2.51 0.69 16.23
C ARG A 45 -3.16 0.13 14.97
N VAL A 46 -3.73 -1.08 15.04
CA VAL A 46 -4.46 -1.68 13.91
C VAL A 46 -5.70 -0.85 13.57
N HIS A 47 -6.45 -0.41 14.58
CA HIS A 47 -7.61 0.46 14.37
C HIS A 47 -7.24 1.83 13.81
N GLY A 48 -6.19 2.47 14.36
CA GLY A 48 -5.67 3.74 13.87
C GLY A 48 -5.24 3.67 12.40
N ASN A 49 -4.43 2.66 12.05
CA ASN A 49 -4.03 2.41 10.67
C ASN A 49 -5.26 2.23 9.75
N ALA A 50 -6.25 1.45 10.19
CA ALA A 50 -7.45 1.23 9.38
C ALA A 50 -8.23 2.53 9.14
N VAL A 51 -8.37 3.38 10.16
CA VAL A 51 -9.05 4.69 10.06
C VAL A 51 -8.31 5.66 9.14
N GLU A 52 -6.98 5.56 9.06
CA GLU A 52 -6.17 6.39 8.16
C GLU A 52 -6.23 5.90 6.70
N TYR A 53 -6.02 4.60 6.46
CA TYR A 53 -5.88 4.06 5.10
C TYR A 53 -7.21 3.80 4.40
N LEU A 54 -8.26 3.36 5.11
CA LEU A 54 -9.53 3.02 4.47
C LEU A 54 -10.21 4.21 3.78
N PRO A 55 -10.35 5.40 4.40
CA PRO A 55 -10.98 6.55 3.75
C PRO A 55 -10.21 7.01 2.52
N ILE A 56 -8.87 7.07 2.60
CA ILE A 56 -8.01 7.46 1.48
C ILE A 56 -8.18 6.47 0.32
N GLY A 57 -8.15 5.15 0.61
CA GLY A 57 -8.35 4.11 -0.39
C GLY A 57 -9.73 4.21 -1.06
N LEU A 58 -10.79 4.48 -0.30
CA LEU A 58 -12.14 4.64 -0.82
C LEU A 58 -12.31 5.89 -1.69
N ILE A 59 -11.70 7.02 -1.30
CA ILE A 59 -11.70 8.25 -2.11
C ILE A 59 -11.00 8.01 -3.44
N LEU A 60 -9.82 7.38 -3.43
CA LEU A 60 -9.10 7.04 -4.65
C LEU A 60 -9.90 6.07 -5.53
N LEU A 61 -10.53 5.06 -4.94
CA LEU A 61 -11.37 4.11 -5.66
C LEU A 61 -12.60 4.80 -6.29
N LEU A 62 -13.23 5.72 -5.57
CA LEU A 62 -14.33 6.53 -6.08
C LEU A 62 -13.88 7.38 -7.27
N PHE A 63 -12.70 8.01 -7.20
CA PHE A 63 -12.15 8.75 -8.34
C PHE A 63 -11.89 7.85 -9.54
N VAL A 64 -11.38 6.63 -9.36
CA VAL A 64 -11.19 5.68 -10.46
C VAL A 64 -12.52 5.30 -11.12
N GLU A 65 -13.58 5.10 -10.32
CA GLU A 65 -14.91 4.80 -10.83
C GLU A 65 -15.54 5.99 -11.57
N MET A 66 -15.43 7.20 -11.01
CA MET A 66 -15.90 8.44 -11.65
C MET A 66 -15.14 8.77 -12.94
N ASN A 67 -13.85 8.41 -13.02
CA ASN A 67 -13.04 8.56 -14.24
C ASN A 67 -13.36 7.53 -15.34
N GLY A 68 -14.35 6.65 -15.14
CA GLY A 68 -14.88 5.80 -16.21
C GLY A 68 -14.03 4.58 -16.55
N ALA A 69 -13.30 4.01 -15.59
CA ALA A 69 -12.54 2.76 -15.78
C ALA A 69 -13.39 1.56 -16.26
N GLN A 70 -14.73 1.68 -16.21
CA GLN A 70 -15.68 0.70 -16.75
C GLN A 70 -15.85 0.72 -18.27
N LYS A 71 -15.35 1.73 -19.01
CA LYS A 71 -15.39 1.72 -20.49
C LYS A 71 -14.15 1.08 -21.08
N LEU A 72 -13.85 -0.14 -20.65
CA LEU A 72 -12.98 -1.05 -21.38
C LEU A 72 -13.87 -2.07 -22.08
N ASP A 73 -14.70 -1.56 -23.00
CA ASP A 73 -15.24 -2.37 -24.09
C ASP A 73 -14.04 -3.12 -24.68
N GLY A 74 -14.18 -4.42 -24.98
CA GLY A 74 -13.11 -5.36 -25.34
C GLY A 74 -12.20 -5.00 -26.54
N ALA A 75 -12.21 -3.75 -27.00
CA ALA A 75 -11.30 -3.13 -27.95
C ALA A 75 -10.18 -2.30 -27.28
N SER A 76 -10.10 -2.19 -25.95
CA SER A 76 -9.15 -1.31 -25.25
C SER A 76 -7.68 -1.72 -25.34
N TRP A 77 -7.38 -2.99 -25.67
CA TRP A 77 -6.02 -3.42 -26.06
C TRP A 77 -5.50 -2.69 -27.32
N ARG A 78 -6.36 -1.97 -28.05
CA ARG A 78 -6.04 -1.28 -29.30
C ARG A 78 -5.59 0.19 -29.12
N TYR A 79 -5.75 0.78 -27.93
CA TYR A 79 -5.37 2.19 -27.67
C TYR A 79 -4.31 2.32 -26.55
N PRO A 80 -3.00 2.27 -26.89
CA PRO A 80 -1.90 2.37 -25.92
C PRO A 80 -1.74 3.75 -25.25
N ALA A 81 -2.55 4.74 -25.63
CA ALA A 81 -2.48 6.10 -25.10
C ALA A 81 -3.06 6.22 -23.68
N TYR A 82 -4.05 5.41 -23.32
CA TYR A 82 -4.72 5.48 -22.00
C TYR A 82 -4.09 4.60 -20.93
N ARG A 83 -3.13 3.73 -21.29
CA ARG A 83 -2.46 2.78 -20.38
C ARG A 83 -1.28 3.40 -19.61
N ARG A 84 -1.05 4.70 -19.73
CA ARG A 84 0.22 5.34 -19.35
C ARG A 84 0.42 5.65 -17.87
N PRO A 85 -0.58 5.96 -17.02
CA PRO A 85 -0.25 6.38 -15.65
C PRO A 85 0.12 5.18 -14.75
N VAL A 86 -0.63 4.08 -14.81
CA VAL A 86 -0.44 2.93 -13.90
C VAL A 86 0.72 2.04 -14.37
N ASP A 87 0.87 1.84 -15.68
CA ASP A 87 2.00 1.09 -16.24
C ASP A 87 3.32 1.83 -16.06
N ALA A 88 3.34 3.17 -16.09
CA ALA A 88 4.56 3.94 -15.84
C ALA A 88 5.01 3.80 -14.39
N LEU A 89 4.06 3.70 -13.45
CA LEU A 89 4.35 3.49 -12.04
C LEU A 89 4.79 2.05 -11.73
N LEU A 90 4.29 1.06 -12.47
CA LEU A 90 4.69 -0.35 -12.34
C LEU A 90 5.95 -0.70 -13.16
N ARG A 91 6.43 0.21 -14.02
CA ARG A 91 7.70 0.10 -14.76
C ARG A 91 8.88 0.66 -13.95
N PHE A 92 8.94 0.38 -12.65
CA PHE A 92 10.23 0.46 -11.96
C PHE A 92 11.10 -0.69 -12.47
N PRO A 93 12.33 -0.41 -12.97
CA PRO A 93 13.23 -1.48 -13.38
C PRO A 93 13.50 -2.40 -12.20
N SER A 94 13.39 -3.71 -12.42
CA SER A 94 13.67 -4.73 -11.41
C SER A 94 15.03 -4.46 -10.74
N PRO A 95 15.12 -4.39 -9.40
CA PRO A 95 16.37 -4.10 -8.70
C PRO A 95 17.51 -5.10 -9.01
N ALA A 96 17.17 -6.27 -9.56
CA ALA A 96 18.13 -7.27 -10.06
C ALA A 96 19.00 -6.77 -11.23
N LEU A 97 18.50 -5.88 -12.09
CA LEU A 97 19.25 -5.34 -13.22
C LEU A 97 20.21 -4.20 -12.83
N GLN A 98 19.88 -3.44 -11.77
CA GLN A 98 20.80 -2.43 -11.21
C GLN A 98 21.98 -3.08 -10.47
N LEU A 99 21.76 -4.19 -9.75
CA LEU A 99 22.83 -4.93 -9.07
C LEU A 99 23.79 -5.65 -10.06
N ALA A 100 23.30 -6.03 -11.24
CA ALA A 100 24.11 -6.66 -12.29
C ALA A 100 25.06 -5.64 -12.96
N SER A 101 24.60 -4.42 -13.24
CA SER A 101 25.48 -3.37 -13.80
C SER A 101 26.55 -2.95 -12.79
N PHE A 102 26.21 -2.88 -11.50
CA PHE A 102 27.17 -2.57 -10.43
C PHE A 102 28.17 -3.70 -10.11
N ARG A 103 27.88 -4.95 -10.48
CA ARG A 103 28.85 -6.06 -10.33
C ARG A 103 29.97 -5.97 -11.36
N HIS A 104 29.67 -5.47 -12.56
CA HIS A 104 30.64 -5.45 -13.66
C HIS A 104 31.72 -4.36 -13.48
N GLU A 105 31.41 -3.25 -12.80
CA GLU A 105 32.37 -2.17 -12.55
C GLU A 105 33.40 -2.46 -11.45
N ARG A 106 33.08 -3.34 -10.49
CA ARG A 106 34.02 -3.70 -9.40
C ARG A 106 35.25 -4.46 -9.88
N HIS A 107 35.17 -5.10 -11.05
CA HIS A 107 36.31 -5.81 -11.64
C HIS A 107 37.28 -4.86 -12.37
N LEU A 108 36.78 -3.77 -12.95
CA LEU A 108 37.62 -2.78 -13.65
C LEU A 108 38.37 -1.88 -12.66
N VAL A 109 37.75 -1.54 -11.52
CA VAL A 109 38.43 -0.76 -10.46
C VAL A 109 39.57 -1.56 -9.81
N ARG A 110 39.47 -2.89 -9.73
CA ARG A 110 40.57 -3.75 -9.24
C ARG A 110 41.68 -3.91 -10.28
N ALA A 111 41.36 -4.01 -11.57
CA ALA A 111 42.37 -4.13 -12.64
C ALA A 111 43.21 -2.84 -12.82
N GLY A 112 42.68 -1.66 -12.50
CA GLY A 112 43.43 -0.40 -12.52
C GLY A 112 44.34 -0.17 -11.30
N ALA A 113 44.15 -0.91 -10.21
CA ALA A 113 44.93 -0.77 -8.98
C ALA A 113 46.21 -1.63 -8.97
N ASP A 114 46.23 -2.72 -9.75
CA ASP A 114 47.37 -3.65 -9.83
C ASP A 114 48.39 -3.28 -10.92
N GLY A 115 48.08 -2.31 -11.79
CA GLY A 115 48.97 -1.83 -12.87
C GLY A 115 49.83 -0.61 -12.51
N ALA A 116 49.79 -0.15 -11.26
CA ALA A 116 50.55 1.02 -10.78
C ALA A 116 51.66 0.63 -9.79
N ARG A 117 52.42 -0.41 -10.12
CA ARG A 117 53.71 -0.75 -9.50
C ARG A 117 54.74 -1.09 -10.56
#